data_AF-A0A249SN97-F1
#
_entry.id   AF-A0A249SN97-F1
#
_cell.length_a   1.000
_cell.length_b   1.000
_cell.length_c   1.000
_cell.angle_alpha   90.00
_cell.angle_beta   90.00
_cell.angle_gamma   90.00
#
_symmetry.space_group_name_H-M   'P 1'
#
loop_
_entity.id
_entity.type
_entity.pdbx_description
1 polymer ?
#
loop_
_entity_poly.entity_id
_entity_poly.type
_entity_poly.pdbx_seq_one_letter_code
_entity_poly.pdbx_strand_id
1 'polypeptide(L)'
;MAEQNKTKSKVKIVKPLKKEVKQTKELLSDLNSKINNQQVSEKEKRQTLIKTHKKITNLLLQTIPYLLFLFILDVAMLSVITILFILSSFVINEGTGQNVVRYAMLIISALMLAKFTYMNWFSKNLYFKKIVVFKYKSKVDKQKFRAVREISFTPIWFLIFFVASNFYITILMNFEIQRYFVSTNDNKVLIWAILRTTIDMMLLPSFLNSFNKIAANSKAVDANYVKLIKDQYFSNKSLFEDVEFEDNYLNLKFSKNNLTSKNGLFILVNKDDLTRPDQGRMVEINGEILDRYKEIWESYVDLLENRMKAKFNKATVHKLFWLERIYDTVFLDLFEI
;
A
#
# COMPACT_ATOMS: atom_id res chain seq x y z
N MET A 1 -57.63 -2.72 -25.97
CA MET A 1 -56.99 -3.67 -25.04
C MET A 1 -55.64 -4.06 -25.61
N ALA A 2 -54.54 -3.54 -25.07
CA ALA A 2 -53.21 -4.06 -25.30
C ALA A 2 -52.36 -3.68 -24.07
N GLU A 3 -52.32 -4.59 -23.09
CA GLU A 3 -51.46 -4.50 -21.91
C GLU A 3 -49.99 -4.56 -22.35
N GLN A 4 -49.28 -3.45 -22.23
CA GLN A 4 -47.83 -3.44 -22.32
C GLN A 4 -47.23 -4.05 -21.06
N ASN A 5 -46.78 -5.30 -21.20
CA ASN A 5 -45.95 -6.03 -20.26
C ASN A 5 -44.76 -5.19 -19.79
N LYS A 6 -44.85 -4.66 -18.55
CA LYS A 6 -43.70 -4.12 -17.81
C LYS A 6 -42.78 -5.26 -17.40
N THR A 7 -41.83 -5.62 -18.25
CA THR A 7 -40.69 -6.44 -17.87
C THR A 7 -39.81 -5.65 -16.91
N LYS A 8 -39.99 -5.88 -15.60
CA LYS A 8 -39.06 -5.47 -14.54
C LYS A 8 -37.69 -6.07 -14.85
N SER A 9 -36.82 -5.28 -15.44
CA SER A 9 -35.39 -5.57 -15.60
C SER A 9 -34.76 -5.76 -14.21
N LYS A 10 -34.75 -6.99 -13.70
CA LYS A 10 -33.97 -7.40 -12.54
C LYS A 10 -32.49 -7.40 -12.94
N VAL A 11 -31.85 -6.23 -12.88
CA VAL A 11 -30.39 -6.13 -13.01
C VAL A 11 -29.78 -6.71 -11.75
N LYS A 12 -29.19 -7.89 -11.88
CA LYS A 12 -28.52 -8.63 -10.81
C LYS A 12 -27.31 -7.82 -10.34
N ILE A 13 -27.40 -7.29 -9.13
CA ILE A 13 -26.30 -6.56 -8.50
C ILE A 13 -25.23 -7.57 -8.12
N VAL A 14 -24.12 -7.61 -8.87
CA VAL A 14 -22.90 -8.24 -8.37
C VAL A 14 -22.30 -7.24 -7.39
N LYS A 15 -22.64 -7.36 -6.10
CA LYS A 15 -22.17 -6.54 -4.97
C LYS A 15 -20.96 -7.25 -4.32
N PRO A 16 -19.73 -7.07 -4.80
CA PRO A 16 -18.57 -7.74 -4.20
C PRO A 16 -18.26 -7.27 -2.77
N LEU A 17 -18.65 -6.04 -2.37
CA LEU A 17 -18.25 -5.46 -1.07
C LEU A 17 -19.24 -5.64 0.10
N LYS A 18 -20.52 -5.99 -0.11
CA LYS A 18 -21.46 -6.20 1.03
C LYS A 18 -21.00 -7.28 2.02
N LYS A 19 -20.25 -8.27 1.52
CA LYS A 19 -19.69 -9.35 2.34
C LYS A 19 -18.59 -8.86 3.26
N GLU A 20 -17.72 -7.97 2.79
CA GLU A 20 -16.61 -7.41 3.57
C GLU A 20 -17.13 -6.49 4.68
N VAL A 21 -18.09 -5.61 4.37
CA VAL A 21 -18.78 -4.76 5.37
C VAL A 21 -19.42 -5.59 6.49
N LYS A 22 -20.15 -6.65 6.10
CA LYS A 22 -20.79 -7.55 7.06
C LYS A 22 -19.76 -8.25 7.94
N GLN A 23 -18.67 -8.73 7.35
CA GLN A 23 -17.58 -9.39 8.07
C GLN A 23 -16.87 -8.44 9.05
N THR A 24 -16.61 -7.19 8.69
CA THR A 24 -16.02 -6.22 9.63
C THR A 24 -16.92 -5.98 10.83
N LYS A 25 -18.22 -5.76 10.61
CA LYS A 25 -19.19 -5.53 11.70
C LYS A 25 -19.29 -6.73 12.63
N GLU A 26 -19.35 -7.95 12.09
CA GLU A 26 -19.32 -9.18 12.87
C GLU A 26 -18.05 -9.28 13.71
N LEU A 27 -16.88 -9.01 13.11
CA LEU A 27 -15.58 -9.03 13.79
C LEU A 27 -15.48 -8.00 14.91
N LEU A 28 -16.01 -6.79 14.73
CA LEU A 28 -16.04 -5.75 15.77
C LEU A 28 -17.02 -6.11 16.90
N SER A 29 -18.18 -6.68 16.58
CA SER A 29 -19.14 -7.12 17.60
C SER A 29 -18.58 -8.25 18.49
N ASP A 30 -17.88 -9.22 17.89
CA ASP A 30 -17.20 -10.31 18.60
C ASP A 30 -16.01 -9.79 19.44
N LEU A 31 -15.32 -8.76 18.96
CA LEU A 31 -14.26 -8.11 19.71
C LEU A 31 -14.81 -7.41 20.96
N ASN A 32 -15.85 -6.59 20.80
CA ASN A 32 -16.46 -5.84 21.88
C ASN A 32 -17.04 -6.75 22.97
N SER A 33 -17.67 -7.87 22.59
CA SER A 33 -18.17 -8.85 23.56
C SER A 33 -17.04 -9.50 24.36
N LYS A 34 -15.90 -9.80 23.72
CA LYS A 34 -14.73 -10.41 24.38
C LYS A 34 -13.92 -9.44 25.23
N ILE A 35 -13.79 -8.18 24.82
CA ILE A 35 -13.07 -7.15 25.58
C ILE A 35 -13.85 -6.76 26.83
N ASN A 36 -15.18 -6.63 26.72
CA ASN A 36 -16.04 -6.24 27.84
C ASN A 36 -16.32 -7.39 28.84
N ASN A 37 -15.99 -8.63 28.48
CA ASN A 37 -16.11 -9.75 29.40
C ASN A 37 -15.03 -9.65 30.51
N GLN A 38 -15.48 -9.57 31.76
CA GLN A 38 -14.61 -9.47 32.94
C GLN A 38 -13.85 -10.77 33.24
N GLN A 39 -14.30 -11.91 32.69
CA GLN A 39 -13.68 -13.23 32.92
C GLN A 39 -12.48 -13.52 32.00
N VAL A 40 -12.27 -12.71 30.96
CA VAL A 40 -11.18 -12.91 29.99
C VAL A 40 -9.90 -12.25 30.49
N SER A 41 -8.77 -12.95 30.41
CA SER A 41 -7.48 -12.40 30.84
C SER A 41 -7.09 -11.19 29.99
N GLU A 42 -6.47 -10.17 30.60
CA GLU A 42 -5.88 -9.02 29.89
C GLU A 42 -4.95 -9.44 28.73
N LYS A 43 -4.23 -10.55 28.87
CA LYS A 43 -3.36 -11.08 27.81
C LYS A 43 -4.17 -11.57 26.60
N GLU A 44 -5.30 -12.22 26.84
CA GLU A 44 -6.19 -12.74 25.81
C GLU A 44 -6.96 -11.63 25.11
N LYS A 45 -7.38 -10.60 25.85
CA LYS A 45 -7.98 -9.38 25.27
C LYS A 45 -7.04 -8.72 24.26
N ARG A 46 -5.76 -8.59 24.60
CA ARG A 46 -4.72 -8.01 23.71
C ARG A 46 -4.52 -8.84 22.44
N GLN A 47 -4.42 -10.16 22.57
CA GLN A 47 -4.24 -11.03 21.40
C GLN A 47 -5.45 -10.99 20.47
N THR A 48 -6.65 -10.96 21.06
CA THR A 48 -7.91 -10.84 20.31
C THR A 48 -7.97 -9.53 19.54
N LEU A 49 -7.64 -8.40 20.18
CA LEU A 49 -7.55 -7.09 19.53
C LEU A 49 -6.65 -7.10 18.28
N ILE A 50 -5.41 -7.58 18.42
CA ILE A 50 -4.47 -7.64 17.30
C ILE A 50 -4.99 -8.56 16.19
N LYS A 51 -5.54 -9.72 16.56
CA LYS A 51 -6.02 -10.72 15.59
C LYS A 51 -7.22 -10.19 14.82
N THR A 52 -8.15 -9.51 15.48
CA THR A 52 -9.34 -8.92 14.87
C THR A 52 -8.95 -7.79 13.93
N HIS A 53 -8.21 -6.78 14.39
CA HIS A 53 -7.82 -5.68 13.49
C HIS A 53 -6.90 -6.14 12.36
N LYS A 54 -6.03 -7.14 12.59
CA LYS A 54 -5.26 -7.76 11.50
C LYS A 54 -6.16 -8.38 10.43
N LYS A 55 -7.26 -9.04 10.83
CA LYS A 55 -8.26 -9.57 9.87
C LYS A 55 -8.93 -8.42 9.11
N ILE A 56 -9.38 -7.38 9.79
CA ILE A 56 -10.04 -6.22 9.17
C ILE A 56 -9.09 -5.52 8.18
N THR A 57 -7.85 -5.22 8.57
CA THR A 57 -6.87 -4.61 7.67
C THR A 57 -6.51 -5.51 6.49
N ASN A 58 -6.54 -6.84 6.66
CA ASN A 58 -6.29 -7.77 5.56
C ASN A 58 -7.44 -7.81 4.55
N LEU A 59 -8.68 -7.48 4.95
CA LEU A 59 -9.78 -7.31 4.00
C LEU A 59 -9.54 -6.09 3.09
N LEU A 60 -8.95 -5.03 3.65
CA LEU A 60 -8.58 -3.82 2.89
C LEU A 60 -7.35 -4.05 1.98
N LEU A 61 -6.41 -4.90 2.39
CA LEU A 61 -5.18 -5.18 1.65
C LEU A 61 -5.35 -6.28 0.60
N GLN A 62 -5.40 -5.88 -0.67
CA GLN A 62 -5.43 -6.83 -1.79
C GLN A 62 -4.03 -7.03 -2.38
N THR A 63 -3.68 -8.29 -2.61
CA THR A 63 -2.40 -8.66 -3.23
C THR A 63 -2.53 -8.59 -4.75
N ILE A 64 -1.55 -7.98 -5.40
CA ILE A 64 -1.39 -7.91 -6.85
C ILE A 64 -0.45 -9.05 -7.25
N PRO A 65 -0.97 -10.16 -7.83
CA PRO A 65 -0.19 -11.38 -8.02
C PRO A 65 1.02 -11.20 -8.94
N TYR A 66 0.89 -10.37 -9.98
CA TYR A 66 1.99 -10.06 -10.89
C TYR A 66 3.18 -9.39 -10.17
N LEU A 67 2.92 -8.40 -9.32
CA LEU A 67 3.97 -7.72 -8.56
C LEU A 67 4.58 -8.65 -7.50
N LEU A 68 3.78 -9.55 -6.90
CA LEU A 68 4.29 -10.57 -5.98
C LEU A 68 5.26 -11.51 -6.69
N PHE A 69 4.92 -11.97 -7.88
CA PHE A 69 5.77 -12.83 -8.68
C PHE A 69 7.10 -12.15 -9.04
N LEU A 70 7.05 -10.88 -9.47
CA LEU A 70 8.26 -10.10 -9.74
C LEU A 70 9.15 -9.96 -8.49
N PHE A 71 8.54 -9.73 -7.32
CA PHE A 71 9.28 -9.64 -6.06
C PHE A 71 9.95 -10.97 -5.69
N ILE A 72 9.25 -12.10 -5.85
CA ILE A 72 9.83 -13.44 -5.61
C ILE A 72 11.01 -13.68 -6.56
N LEU A 73 10.87 -13.30 -7.83
CA LEU A 73 11.93 -13.41 -8.83
C LEU A 73 13.15 -12.55 -8.43
N ASP A 74 12.94 -11.34 -7.91
CA ASP A 74 14.02 -10.49 -7.40
C ASP A 74 14.77 -11.12 -6.21
N VAL A 75 14.03 -11.70 -5.26
CA VAL A 75 14.63 -12.41 -4.12
C VAL A 75 15.41 -13.64 -4.59
N ALA A 76 14.88 -14.37 -5.58
CA ALA A 76 15.56 -15.53 -6.16
C ALA A 76 16.86 -15.12 -6.88
N MET A 77 16.83 -14.07 -7.71
CA MET A 77 18.03 -13.55 -8.39
C MET A 77 19.08 -13.08 -7.37
N LEU A 78 18.69 -12.38 -6.31
CA LEU A 78 19.59 -11.96 -5.24
C LEU A 78 20.23 -13.17 -4.53
N SER A 79 19.46 -14.23 -4.31
CA SER A 79 19.95 -15.47 -3.70
C SER A 79 20.94 -16.17 -4.63
N VAL A 80 20.66 -16.24 -5.93
CA VAL A 80 21.57 -16.81 -6.94
C VAL A 80 22.87 -16.02 -6.99
N ILE A 81 22.84 -14.68 -7.02
CA ILE A 81 24.05 -13.84 -6.98
C ILE A 81 24.87 -14.15 -5.72
N THR A 82 24.23 -14.22 -4.55
CA THR A 82 24.90 -14.53 -3.29
C THR A 82 25.58 -15.90 -3.33
N ILE A 83 24.90 -16.92 -3.86
CA ILE A 83 25.47 -18.28 -3.98
C ILE A 83 26.65 -18.27 -4.97
N LEU A 84 26.50 -17.63 -6.14
CA LEU A 84 27.57 -17.53 -7.12
C LEU A 84 28.79 -16.80 -6.55
N PHE A 85 28.58 -15.76 -5.74
CA PHE A 85 29.65 -15.04 -5.05
C PHE A 85 30.38 -15.90 -4.02
N ILE A 86 29.66 -16.71 -3.23
CA ILE A 86 30.28 -17.62 -2.27
C ILE A 86 31.07 -18.70 -3.02
N LEU A 87 30.52 -19.26 -4.10
CA LEU A 87 31.20 -20.26 -4.93
C LEU A 87 32.45 -19.69 -5.59
N SER A 88 32.39 -18.49 -6.16
CA SER A 88 33.52 -17.82 -6.82
C SER A 88 34.63 -17.45 -5.84
N SER A 89 34.26 -17.09 -4.61
CA SER A 89 35.18 -16.56 -3.61
C SER A 89 35.84 -17.61 -2.73
N PHE A 90 35.13 -18.71 -2.40
CA PHE A 90 35.58 -19.66 -1.37
C PHE A 90 35.74 -21.11 -1.85
N VAL A 91 35.07 -21.51 -2.93
CA VAL A 91 34.97 -22.94 -3.30
C VAL A 91 35.76 -23.27 -4.56
N ILE A 92 35.67 -22.42 -5.58
CA ILE A 92 36.29 -22.69 -6.88
C ILE A 92 37.69 -22.07 -6.92
N ASN A 93 38.71 -22.94 -6.86
CA ASN A 93 40.10 -22.55 -7.09
C ASN A 93 40.35 -22.19 -8.56
N GLU A 94 41.37 -21.35 -8.78
CA GLU A 94 41.67 -20.66 -10.03
C GLU A 94 41.60 -21.56 -11.28
N GLY A 95 40.69 -21.22 -12.20
CA GLY A 95 40.46 -21.96 -13.44
C GLY A 95 39.36 -21.33 -14.33
N THR A 96 39.14 -21.88 -15.52
CA THR A 96 38.13 -21.40 -16.49
C THR A 96 36.71 -21.40 -15.93
N GLY A 97 36.37 -22.34 -15.06
CA GLY A 97 35.08 -22.37 -14.36
C GLY A 97 34.84 -21.14 -13.46
N GLN A 98 35.89 -20.59 -12.85
CA GLN A 98 35.78 -19.40 -12.01
C GLN A 98 35.47 -18.15 -12.82
N ASN A 99 36.05 -18.03 -14.01
CA ASN A 99 35.79 -16.91 -14.92
C ASN A 99 34.33 -16.90 -15.40
N VAL A 100 33.78 -18.07 -15.77
CA VAL A 100 32.38 -18.19 -16.19
C VAL A 100 31.43 -17.78 -15.07
N VAL A 101 31.67 -18.25 -13.84
CA VAL A 101 30.87 -17.89 -12.65
C VAL A 101 30.94 -16.38 -12.37
N ARG A 102 32.12 -15.76 -12.48
CA ARG A 102 32.29 -14.31 -12.29
C ARG A 102 31.55 -13.49 -13.34
N TYR A 103 31.65 -13.84 -14.62
CA TYR A 103 30.91 -13.15 -15.67
C TYR A 103 29.39 -13.29 -15.48
N ALA A 104 28.91 -14.49 -15.14
CA ALA A 104 27.50 -14.70 -14.82
C ALA A 104 27.06 -13.83 -13.64
N MET A 105 27.87 -13.75 -12.58
CA MET A 105 27.58 -12.91 -11.42
C MET A 105 27.51 -11.41 -11.79
N LEU A 106 28.46 -10.91 -12.59
CA LEU A 106 28.48 -9.52 -13.04
C LEU A 106 27.27 -9.18 -13.94
N ILE A 107 26.91 -10.07 -14.87
CA ILE A 107 25.76 -9.87 -15.77
C ILE A 107 24.45 -9.85 -14.98
N ILE A 108 24.22 -10.82 -14.10
CA ILE A 108 22.99 -10.88 -13.29
C ILE A 108 22.90 -9.68 -12.35
N SER A 109 24.02 -9.27 -11.75
CA SER A 109 24.09 -8.09 -10.88
C SER A 109 23.80 -6.79 -11.64
N ALA A 110 24.38 -6.62 -12.84
CA ALA A 110 24.13 -5.47 -13.70
C ALA A 110 22.67 -5.41 -14.16
N LEU A 111 22.07 -6.56 -14.51
CA LEU A 111 20.65 -6.65 -14.85
C LEU A 111 19.75 -6.26 -13.67
N MET A 112 20.07 -6.71 -12.45
CA MET A 112 19.33 -6.31 -11.26
C MET A 112 19.45 -4.81 -11.01
N LEU A 113 20.66 -4.23 -11.06
CA LEU A 113 20.86 -2.79 -10.91
C LEU A 113 20.08 -2.00 -11.98
N ALA A 114 20.13 -2.42 -13.25
CA ALA A 114 19.39 -1.77 -14.33
C ALA A 114 17.88 -1.80 -14.10
N LYS A 115 17.35 -2.96 -13.71
CA LYS A 115 15.94 -3.09 -13.33
C LYS A 115 15.61 -2.17 -12.15
N PHE A 116 16.44 -2.12 -11.11
CA PHE A 116 16.20 -1.29 -9.94
C PHE A 116 16.23 0.21 -10.26
N THR A 117 17.22 0.66 -11.01
CA THR A 117 17.32 2.04 -11.48
C THR A 117 16.10 2.40 -12.32
N TYR A 118 15.71 1.56 -13.28
CA TYR A 118 14.50 1.78 -14.08
C TYR A 118 13.25 1.91 -13.18
N MET A 119 13.01 0.95 -12.28
CA MET A 119 11.83 0.97 -11.43
C MET A 119 11.77 2.20 -10.51
N ASN A 120 12.92 2.62 -9.97
CA ASN A 120 13.02 3.80 -9.14
C ASN A 120 12.86 5.09 -9.95
N TRP A 121 13.45 5.20 -11.13
CA TRP A 121 13.37 6.41 -11.94
C TRP A 121 11.93 6.71 -12.38
N PHE A 122 11.19 5.68 -12.75
CA PHE A 122 9.78 5.80 -13.15
C PHE A 122 8.80 5.81 -11.97
N SER A 123 9.29 5.85 -10.74
CA SER A 123 8.49 5.86 -9.51
C SER A 123 7.34 4.84 -9.45
N LYS A 124 7.48 3.70 -10.13
CA LYS A 124 6.45 2.67 -10.15
C LYS A 124 6.37 2.04 -8.75
N ASN A 125 5.16 1.94 -8.20
CA ASN A 125 4.98 1.30 -6.90
C ASN A 125 5.20 -0.21 -7.05
N LEU A 126 6.27 -0.71 -6.42
CA LEU A 126 6.69 -2.11 -6.52
C LEU A 126 6.06 -3.02 -5.47
N TYR A 127 5.38 -2.43 -4.48
CA TYR A 127 4.81 -3.24 -3.43
C TYR A 127 3.64 -4.05 -3.96
N PHE A 128 3.67 -5.34 -3.67
CA PHE A 128 2.71 -6.31 -4.18
C PHE A 128 1.35 -6.28 -3.47
N LYS A 129 1.12 -5.34 -2.54
CA LYS A 129 -0.22 -5.11 -1.98
C LYS A 129 -0.67 -3.68 -2.21
N LYS A 130 -1.97 -3.51 -2.38
CA LYS A 130 -2.64 -2.21 -2.42
C LYS A 130 -3.78 -2.19 -1.41
N ILE A 131 -4.12 -1.01 -0.92
CA ILE A 131 -5.31 -0.81 -0.11
C ILE A 131 -6.47 -0.54 -1.07
N VAL A 132 -7.52 -1.34 -0.99
CA VAL A 132 -8.74 -1.15 -1.78
C VAL A 132 -9.82 -0.67 -0.83
N VAL A 133 -10.17 0.62 -0.94
CA VAL A 133 -11.21 1.21 -0.10
C VAL A 133 -12.58 0.81 -0.62
N PHE A 134 -12.79 0.98 -1.93
CA PHE A 134 -14.02 0.58 -2.60
C PHE A 134 -13.80 0.21 -4.08
N LYS A 135 -14.70 -0.62 -4.60
CA LYS A 135 -14.71 -1.06 -6.00
C LYS A 135 -16.14 -1.33 -6.47
N TYR A 136 -16.73 -0.34 -7.14
CA TYR A 136 -18.06 -0.40 -7.72
C TYR A 136 -17.98 -0.57 -9.23
N LYS A 137 -18.82 -1.45 -9.75
CA LYS A 137 -19.06 -1.60 -11.20
C LYS A 137 -20.54 -1.37 -11.43
N SER A 138 -20.87 -0.35 -12.19
CA SER A 138 -22.24 0.01 -12.52
C SER A 138 -22.39 0.11 -14.04
N LYS A 139 -23.63 0.12 -14.50
CA LYS A 139 -23.96 0.51 -15.88
C LYS A 139 -24.82 1.76 -15.79
N VAL A 140 -24.39 2.82 -16.45
CA VAL A 140 -25.09 4.10 -16.59
C VAL A 140 -25.31 4.27 -18.09
N ASP A 141 -26.55 4.46 -18.51
CA ASP A 141 -26.96 4.61 -19.90
C ASP A 141 -26.19 3.74 -20.93
N LYS A 142 -26.24 2.41 -20.72
CA LYS A 142 -25.55 1.36 -21.52
C LYS A 142 -24.01 1.36 -21.46
N GLN A 143 -23.38 2.40 -20.95
CA GLN A 143 -21.94 2.45 -20.71
C GLN A 143 -21.56 1.75 -19.39
N LYS A 144 -20.43 1.04 -19.38
CA LYS A 144 -19.91 0.37 -18.19
C LYS A 144 -19.10 1.39 -17.39
N PHE A 145 -19.62 1.77 -16.24
CA PHE A 145 -18.96 2.66 -15.29
C PHE A 145 -18.24 1.84 -14.20
N ARG A 146 -17.05 2.27 -13.80
CA ARG A 146 -16.26 1.63 -12.74
C ARG A 146 -15.64 2.68 -11.82
N ALA A 147 -16.20 2.83 -10.61
CA ALA A 147 -15.61 3.63 -9.54
C ALA A 147 -14.71 2.74 -8.68
N VAL A 148 -13.42 3.08 -8.58
CA VAL A 148 -12.44 2.33 -7.81
C VAL A 148 -11.49 3.29 -7.13
N ARG A 149 -11.31 3.13 -5.82
CA ARG A 149 -10.23 3.78 -5.08
C ARG A 149 -9.23 2.73 -4.60
N GLU A 150 -8.08 2.75 -5.24
CA GLU A 150 -6.93 1.92 -4.92
C GLU A 150 -5.80 2.83 -4.45
N ILE A 151 -5.39 2.67 -3.19
CA ILE A 151 -4.30 3.45 -2.60
C ILE A 151 -3.06 2.58 -2.63
N SER A 152 -2.00 3.11 -3.24
CA SER A 152 -0.73 2.44 -3.30
C SER A 152 -0.06 2.52 -1.92
N PHE A 153 0.14 1.38 -1.27
CA PHE A 153 0.76 1.32 0.05
C PHE A 153 2.15 0.72 -0.10
N THR A 154 3.20 1.42 0.35
CA THR A 154 4.56 0.87 0.34
C THR A 154 5.06 0.86 1.78
N PRO A 155 5.19 -0.31 2.43
CA PRO A 155 5.68 -0.34 3.80
C PRO A 155 7.18 -0.01 3.85
N ILE A 156 7.62 0.64 4.93
CA ILE A 156 9.01 1.09 5.06
C ILE A 156 9.98 -0.11 5.02
N TRP A 157 9.63 -1.26 5.60
CA TRP A 157 10.50 -2.44 5.57
C TRP A 157 10.81 -2.87 4.13
N PHE A 158 9.87 -2.70 3.20
CA PHE A 158 10.07 -3.03 1.79
C PHE A 158 11.03 -2.04 1.13
N LEU A 159 10.92 -0.75 1.44
CA LEU A 159 11.89 0.27 1.01
C LEU A 159 13.29 -0.01 1.56
N ILE A 160 13.39 -0.37 2.85
CA ILE A 160 14.67 -0.73 3.47
C ILE A 160 15.27 -1.96 2.80
N PHE A 161 14.48 -3.02 2.61
CA PHE A 161 14.91 -4.22 1.88
C PHE A 161 15.43 -3.88 0.49
N PHE A 162 14.72 -3.01 -0.23
CA PHE A 162 15.07 -2.59 -1.57
C PHE A 162 16.39 -1.80 -1.62
N VAL A 163 16.56 -0.83 -0.72
CA VAL A 163 17.79 -0.02 -0.59
C VAL A 163 18.97 -0.92 -0.18
N ALA A 164 18.78 -1.80 0.79
CA ALA A 164 19.81 -2.72 1.27
C ALA A 164 20.24 -3.70 0.18
N SER A 165 19.30 -4.25 -0.61
CA SER A 165 19.61 -5.17 -1.71
C SER A 165 20.43 -4.48 -2.80
N ASN A 166 20.08 -3.25 -3.18
CA ASN A 166 20.86 -2.46 -4.14
C ASN A 166 22.27 -2.17 -3.65
N PHE A 167 22.39 -1.75 -2.38
CA PHE A 167 23.68 -1.51 -1.75
C PHE A 167 24.55 -2.77 -1.71
N TYR A 168 23.96 -3.91 -1.35
CA TYR A 168 24.64 -5.20 -1.32
C TYR A 168 25.14 -5.62 -2.71
N ILE A 169 24.29 -5.57 -3.74
CA ILE A 169 24.68 -5.90 -5.13
C ILE A 169 25.83 -5.01 -5.61
N THR A 170 25.77 -3.72 -5.27
CA THR A 170 26.84 -2.76 -5.60
C THR A 170 28.17 -3.16 -4.99
N ILE A 171 28.17 -3.54 -3.71
CA ILE A 171 29.39 -4.01 -3.03
C ILE A 171 29.95 -5.23 -3.75
N LEU A 172 29.10 -6.22 -4.07
CA LEU A 172 29.53 -7.42 -4.78
C LEU A 172 30.12 -7.12 -6.15
N MET A 173 29.46 -6.25 -6.94
CA MET A 173 29.97 -5.83 -8.24
C MET A 173 31.31 -5.11 -8.11
N ASN A 174 31.43 -4.14 -7.20
CA ASN A 174 32.68 -3.40 -7.01
C ASN A 174 33.82 -4.31 -6.54
N PHE A 175 33.53 -5.26 -5.65
CA PHE A 175 34.52 -6.24 -5.19
C PHE A 175 35.04 -7.11 -6.35
N GLU A 176 34.15 -7.70 -7.15
CA GLU A 176 34.57 -8.56 -8.27
C GLU A 176 35.22 -7.75 -9.40
N ILE A 177 34.74 -6.52 -9.65
CA ILE A 177 35.36 -5.61 -10.62
C ILE A 177 36.80 -5.26 -10.19
N GLN A 178 37.05 -4.95 -8.92
CA GLN A 178 38.39 -4.68 -8.41
C GLN A 178 39.28 -5.91 -8.50
N ARG A 179 38.79 -7.06 -8.03
CA ARG A 179 39.56 -8.32 -8.02
C ARG A 179 39.96 -8.77 -9.43
N TYR A 180 39.10 -8.55 -10.43
CA TYR A 180 39.33 -9.06 -11.78
C TYR A 180 39.99 -8.07 -12.75
N PHE A 181 39.67 -6.77 -12.66
CA PHE A 181 40.11 -5.77 -13.63
C PHE A 181 41.23 -4.84 -13.13
N VAL A 182 41.49 -4.76 -11.81
CA VAL A 182 42.56 -3.92 -11.26
C VAL A 182 43.87 -4.70 -11.06
N SER A 183 43.81 -6.00 -10.78
CA SER A 183 45.03 -6.81 -10.55
C SER A 183 45.80 -7.18 -11.83
N THR A 184 45.25 -6.89 -13.03
CA THR A 184 45.96 -7.11 -14.31
C THR A 184 46.29 -5.75 -14.92
N ASN A 185 47.59 -5.45 -14.98
CA ASN A 185 48.18 -4.12 -15.23
C ASN A 185 48.06 -3.61 -16.69
N ASP A 186 46.98 -3.93 -17.41
CA ASP A 186 46.85 -3.65 -18.84
C ASP A 186 45.39 -3.58 -19.32
N ASN A 187 45.04 -2.65 -20.24
CA ASN A 187 43.77 -2.32 -20.97
C ASN A 187 42.39 -2.46 -20.26
N LYS A 188 42.32 -3.13 -19.13
CA LYS A 188 41.17 -3.44 -18.28
C LYS A 188 40.83 -2.29 -17.33
N VAL A 189 41.75 -1.34 -17.16
CA VAL A 189 41.55 -0.11 -16.39
C VAL A 189 40.43 0.75 -16.99
N LEU A 190 40.32 0.80 -18.32
CA LEU A 190 39.24 1.52 -19.01
C LEU A 190 37.88 0.85 -18.79
N ILE A 191 37.82 -0.48 -18.90
CA ILE A 191 36.60 -1.27 -18.61
C ILE A 191 36.17 -1.08 -17.16
N TRP A 192 37.13 -1.11 -16.23
CA TRP A 192 36.89 -0.81 -14.81
C TRP A 192 36.28 0.59 -14.62
N ALA A 193 36.85 1.62 -15.23
CA ALA A 193 36.37 2.99 -15.10
C ALA A 193 34.95 3.14 -15.65
N ILE A 194 34.67 2.60 -16.85
CA ILE A 194 33.33 2.63 -17.45
C ILE A 194 32.30 1.92 -16.58
N LEU A 195 32.63 0.71 -16.08
CA LEU A 195 31.72 -0.05 -15.23
C LEU A 195 31.45 0.68 -13.91
N ARG A 196 32.48 1.22 -13.26
CA ARG A 196 32.36 1.97 -12.01
C ARG A 196 31.50 3.23 -12.19
N THR A 197 31.79 4.04 -13.19
CA THR A 197 31.00 5.24 -13.48
C THR A 197 29.54 4.91 -13.79
N THR A 198 29.29 3.82 -14.52
CA THR A 198 27.91 3.37 -14.82
C THR A 198 27.17 2.97 -13.55
N ILE A 199 27.80 2.21 -12.66
CA ILE A 199 27.22 1.83 -11.36
C ILE A 199 26.90 3.09 -10.53
N ASP A 200 27.84 4.02 -10.43
CA ASP A 200 27.66 5.26 -9.66
C ASP A 200 26.49 6.11 -10.22
N MET A 201 26.39 6.26 -11.54
CA MET A 201 25.28 6.96 -12.20
C MET A 201 23.92 6.29 -11.98
N MET A 202 23.89 4.95 -11.88
CA MET A 202 22.66 4.18 -11.69
C MET A 202 22.15 4.23 -10.23
N LEU A 203 23.07 4.37 -9.28
CA LEU A 203 22.78 4.32 -7.84
C LEU A 203 22.36 5.65 -7.26
N LEU A 204 23.04 6.75 -7.61
CA LEU A 204 22.78 8.07 -7.02
C LEU A 204 21.32 8.52 -7.16
N PRO A 205 20.72 8.51 -8.37
CA PRO A 205 19.32 8.88 -8.55
C PRO A 205 18.36 7.89 -7.87
N SER A 206 18.73 6.60 -7.85
CA SER A 206 17.95 5.51 -7.25
C SER A 206 17.88 5.65 -5.72
N PHE A 207 19.01 5.94 -5.07
CA PHE A 207 19.08 6.22 -3.65
C PHE A 207 18.39 7.52 -3.30
N LEU A 208 18.65 8.62 -4.02
CA LEU A 208 18.02 9.90 -3.77
C LEU A 208 16.50 9.80 -3.89
N ASN A 209 15.95 9.12 -4.90
CA ASN A 209 14.51 8.94 -5.01
C ASN A 209 13.94 8.04 -3.89
N SER A 210 14.66 6.98 -3.50
CA SER A 210 14.22 6.11 -2.40
C SER A 210 14.22 6.84 -1.05
N PHE A 211 15.26 7.63 -0.77
CA PHE A 211 15.34 8.48 0.43
C PHE A 211 14.32 9.59 0.40
N ASN A 212 14.11 10.23 -0.76
CA ASN A 212 13.04 11.19 -0.93
C ASN A 212 11.69 10.54 -0.69
N LYS A 213 11.41 9.32 -1.15
CA LYS A 213 10.15 8.63 -0.80
C LYS A 213 10.02 8.31 0.68
N ILE A 214 11.13 8.01 1.37
CA ILE A 214 11.14 7.83 2.82
C ILE A 214 10.89 9.17 3.54
N ALA A 215 11.41 10.27 2.99
CA ALA A 215 11.37 11.60 3.59
C ALA A 215 10.13 12.44 3.20
N ALA A 216 9.52 12.17 2.04
CA ALA A 216 8.47 12.94 1.38
C ALA A 216 7.04 12.51 1.77
N ASN A 217 6.89 11.63 2.77
CA ASN A 217 5.65 11.62 3.53
C ASN A 217 5.49 13.04 4.09
N SER A 218 4.56 13.81 3.53
CA SER A 218 4.43 15.24 3.72
C SER A 218 4.21 15.53 5.20
N LYS A 219 5.28 15.86 5.91
CA LYS A 219 5.26 16.06 7.37
C LYS A 219 4.19 17.07 7.81
N ALA A 220 3.83 18.03 6.96
CA ALA A 220 2.80 19.02 7.26
C ALA A 220 1.37 18.41 7.22
N VAL A 221 1.00 17.73 6.12
CA VAL A 221 -0.32 17.09 5.96
C VAL A 221 -0.48 15.96 6.98
N ASP A 222 0.55 15.13 7.14
CA ASP A 222 0.59 14.07 8.14
C ASP A 222 0.46 14.64 9.56
N ALA A 223 1.17 15.74 9.88
CA ALA A 223 1.08 16.35 11.21
C ALA A 223 -0.27 17.00 11.48
N ASN A 224 -0.87 17.66 10.49
CA ASN A 224 -2.20 18.27 10.62
C ASN A 224 -3.27 17.19 10.80
N TYR A 225 -3.25 16.13 10.00
CA TYR A 225 -4.13 14.97 10.19
C TYR A 225 -3.93 14.34 11.58
N VAL A 226 -2.68 14.13 12.00
CA VAL A 226 -2.41 13.56 13.33
C VAL A 226 -2.97 14.45 14.44
N LYS A 227 -2.71 15.76 14.41
CA LYS A 227 -3.13 16.69 15.47
C LYS A 227 -4.64 16.94 15.49
N LEU A 228 -5.27 17.09 14.33
CA LEU A 228 -6.68 17.50 14.22
C LEU A 228 -7.63 16.31 14.27
N ILE A 229 -7.25 15.18 13.68
CA ILE A 229 -8.14 14.02 13.54
C ILE A 229 -7.80 12.93 14.55
N LYS A 230 -6.55 12.46 14.52
CA LYS A 230 -6.15 11.24 15.22
C LYS A 230 -5.93 11.44 16.72
N ASP A 231 -5.17 12.44 17.12
CA ASP A 231 -4.89 12.72 18.55
C ASP A 231 -6.17 13.16 19.27
N GLN A 232 -7.10 13.74 18.52
CA GLN A 232 -8.43 14.14 18.99
C GLN A 232 -9.52 13.13 18.61
N TYR A 233 -9.19 11.84 18.40
CA TYR A 233 -10.15 10.82 17.96
C TYR A 233 -11.40 10.74 18.84
N PHE A 234 -11.27 11.04 20.14
CA PHE A 234 -12.38 11.02 21.10
C PHE A 234 -13.41 12.12 20.82
N SER A 235 -12.98 13.27 20.31
CA SER A 235 -13.85 14.35 19.83
C SER A 235 -14.37 14.09 18.41
N ASN A 236 -13.65 13.27 17.65
CA ASN A 236 -13.95 12.92 16.26
C ASN A 236 -14.65 11.57 16.09
N LYS A 237 -15.21 10.95 17.13
CA LYS A 237 -15.90 9.65 16.98
C LYS A 237 -17.05 9.74 15.97
N SER A 238 -17.80 10.84 16.00
CA SER A 238 -18.90 11.14 15.09
C SER A 238 -18.49 11.96 13.86
N LEU A 239 -17.22 11.90 13.45
CA LEU A 239 -16.68 12.69 12.33
C LEU A 239 -17.51 12.58 11.04
N PHE A 240 -18.06 11.40 10.76
CA PHE A 240 -18.86 11.12 9.56
C PHE A 240 -20.39 11.21 9.80
N GLU A 241 -20.85 11.70 10.95
CA GLU A 241 -22.30 11.85 11.23
C GLU A 241 -22.86 13.16 10.68
N ASP A 242 -22.08 14.23 10.72
CA ASP A 242 -22.48 15.58 10.28
C ASP A 242 -21.75 16.02 8.99
N VAL A 243 -21.62 15.07 8.06
CA VAL A 243 -20.97 15.29 6.77
C VAL A 243 -22.00 15.56 5.69
N GLU A 244 -21.73 16.56 4.87
CA GLU A 244 -22.55 16.92 3.72
C GLU A 244 -21.74 16.78 2.43
N PHE A 245 -22.40 16.30 1.38
CA PHE A 245 -21.82 16.35 0.04
C PHE A 245 -21.87 17.79 -0.47
N GLU A 246 -20.76 18.30 -0.99
CA GLU A 246 -20.79 19.56 -1.73
C GLU A 246 -21.48 19.39 -3.09
N ASP A 247 -21.65 20.51 -3.80
CA ASP A 247 -22.34 20.55 -5.07
C ASP A 247 -21.82 19.49 -6.05
N ASN A 248 -22.77 18.79 -6.67
CA ASN A 248 -22.52 17.70 -7.63
C ASN A 248 -21.76 16.48 -7.06
N TYR A 249 -21.66 16.33 -5.73
CA TYR A 249 -21.03 15.20 -5.05
C TYR A 249 -19.54 15.00 -5.40
N LEU A 250 -18.77 16.08 -5.59
CA LEU A 250 -17.34 15.99 -5.91
C LEU A 250 -16.46 15.66 -4.70
N ASN A 251 -16.90 16.10 -3.52
CA ASN A 251 -16.21 16.06 -2.25
C ASN A 251 -17.21 16.12 -1.08
N LEU A 252 -16.69 15.85 0.11
CA LEU A 252 -17.39 15.94 1.39
C LEU A 252 -16.91 17.15 2.16
N LYS A 253 -17.85 17.85 2.79
CA LYS A 253 -17.60 18.91 3.75
C LYS A 253 -17.90 18.42 5.16
N PHE A 254 -16.94 18.59 6.06
CA PHE A 254 -17.04 18.21 7.47
C PHE A 254 -17.33 19.46 8.30
N SER A 255 -18.60 19.68 8.62
CA SER A 255 -19.08 20.93 9.24
C SER A 255 -18.45 21.21 10.61
N LYS A 256 -18.16 20.18 11.41
CA LYS A 256 -17.60 20.32 12.76
C LYS A 256 -16.14 20.81 12.79
N ASN A 257 -15.33 20.38 11.83
CA ASN A 257 -13.88 20.58 11.86
C ASN A 257 -13.36 21.44 10.69
N ASN A 258 -14.25 21.95 9.86
CA ASN A 258 -13.95 22.70 8.64
C ASN A 258 -12.94 21.97 7.73
N LEU A 259 -13.09 20.65 7.63
CA LEU A 259 -12.27 19.80 6.76
C LEU A 259 -13.03 19.53 5.47
N THR A 260 -12.29 19.30 4.40
CA THR A 260 -12.83 18.87 3.11
C THR A 260 -12.14 17.57 2.68
N SER A 261 -12.87 16.71 1.98
CA SER A 261 -12.25 15.58 1.29
C SER A 261 -11.69 16.03 -0.05
N LYS A 262 -10.67 15.34 -0.56
CA LYS A 262 -10.14 15.59 -1.90
C LYS A 262 -11.21 15.38 -2.98
N ASN A 263 -11.12 16.20 -4.02
CA ASN A 263 -11.93 16.05 -5.22
C ASN A 263 -11.66 14.71 -5.95
N GLY A 264 -12.71 14.15 -6.55
CA GLY A 264 -12.62 12.94 -7.39
C GLY A 264 -12.59 11.62 -6.62
N LEU A 265 -12.89 11.65 -5.32
CA LEU A 265 -13.15 10.44 -4.51
C LEU A 265 -14.57 9.91 -4.72
N PHE A 266 -15.50 10.79 -5.04
CA PHE A 266 -16.91 10.50 -5.27
C PHE A 266 -17.27 10.65 -6.74
N ILE A 267 -18.42 10.11 -7.13
CA ILE A 267 -18.91 10.14 -8.50
C ILE A 267 -19.61 11.48 -8.71
N LEU A 268 -19.10 12.27 -9.66
CA LEU A 268 -19.75 13.50 -10.12
C LEU A 268 -21.18 13.18 -10.59
N VAL A 269 -22.16 13.86 -10.02
CA VAL A 269 -23.56 13.79 -10.43
C VAL A 269 -23.90 15.07 -11.18
N ASN A 270 -23.70 15.08 -12.50
CA ASN A 270 -24.18 16.19 -13.33
C ASN A 270 -25.68 16.02 -13.60
N LYS A 271 -26.49 16.94 -13.08
CA LYS A 271 -27.96 16.90 -13.22
C LYS A 271 -28.43 17.19 -14.65
N ASP A 272 -27.60 17.85 -15.46
CA ASP A 272 -27.96 18.26 -16.82
C ASP A 272 -27.70 17.16 -17.85
N ASP A 273 -26.68 16.32 -17.62
CA ASP A 273 -26.25 15.27 -18.57
C ASP A 273 -26.83 13.88 -18.27
N LEU A 274 -27.40 13.68 -17.08
CA LEU A 274 -27.83 12.36 -16.60
C LEU A 274 -29.34 12.22 -16.55
N THR A 275 -29.85 11.03 -16.88
CA THR A 275 -31.26 10.70 -16.67
C THR A 275 -31.59 10.63 -15.17
N ARG A 276 -32.82 11.00 -14.75
CA ARG A 276 -33.25 10.93 -13.34
C ARG A 276 -32.97 9.58 -12.66
N PRO A 277 -33.19 8.42 -13.30
CA PRO A 277 -32.85 7.12 -12.72
C PRO A 277 -31.34 6.93 -12.51
N ASP A 278 -30.50 7.42 -13.43
CA ASP A 278 -29.05 7.33 -13.33
C ASP A 278 -28.50 8.27 -12.26
N GLN A 279 -29.08 9.48 -12.11
CA GLN A 279 -28.77 10.40 -11.02
C GLN A 279 -29.00 9.74 -9.66
N GLY A 280 -30.20 9.17 -9.44
CA GLY A 280 -30.52 8.48 -8.19
C GLY A 280 -29.57 7.32 -7.89
N ARG A 281 -29.12 6.61 -8.93
CA ARG A 281 -28.15 5.52 -8.80
C ARG A 281 -26.76 6.01 -8.44
N MET A 282 -26.30 7.13 -9.00
CA MET A 282 -25.00 7.69 -8.62
C MET A 282 -24.99 8.21 -7.19
N VAL A 283 -26.09 8.83 -6.76
CA VAL A 283 -26.28 9.24 -5.36
C VAL A 283 -26.25 8.04 -4.42
N GLU A 284 -26.92 6.93 -4.77
CA GLU A 284 -26.86 5.68 -3.98
C GLU A 284 -25.41 5.17 -3.87
N ILE A 285 -24.64 5.17 -4.96
CA ILE A 285 -23.25 4.73 -4.93
C ILE A 285 -22.39 5.65 -4.07
N ASN A 286 -22.58 6.97 -4.14
CA ASN A 286 -21.86 7.92 -3.29
C ASN A 286 -22.19 7.71 -1.80
N GLY A 287 -23.46 7.41 -1.47
CA GLY A 287 -23.85 6.99 -0.13
C GLY A 287 -23.16 5.70 0.31
N GLU A 288 -23.10 4.68 -0.56
CA GLU A 288 -22.38 3.43 -0.26
C GLU A 288 -20.86 3.66 -0.06
N ILE A 289 -20.24 4.60 -0.79
CA ILE A 289 -18.84 5.00 -0.59
C ILE A 289 -18.67 5.67 0.78
N LEU A 290 -19.54 6.60 1.14
CA LEU A 290 -19.51 7.29 2.45
C LEU A 290 -19.67 6.30 3.61
N ASP A 291 -20.64 5.38 3.51
CA ASP A 291 -20.85 4.31 4.50
C ASP A 291 -19.59 3.46 4.71
N ARG A 292 -18.84 3.22 3.63
CA ARG A 292 -17.59 2.46 3.69
C ARG A 292 -16.50 3.21 4.44
N TYR A 293 -16.35 4.52 4.21
CA TYR A 293 -15.42 5.35 4.98
C TYR A 293 -15.81 5.43 6.45
N LYS A 294 -17.11 5.54 6.75
CA LYS A 294 -17.64 5.52 8.12
C LYS A 294 -17.32 4.22 8.85
N GLU A 295 -17.52 3.06 8.21
CA GLU A 295 -17.17 1.76 8.80
C GLU A 295 -15.66 1.62 9.08
N ILE A 296 -14.82 2.08 8.15
CA ILE A 296 -13.36 2.06 8.34
C ILE A 296 -12.97 2.98 9.51
N TRP A 297 -13.63 4.13 9.65
CA TRP A 297 -13.40 5.08 10.75
C TRP A 297 -13.84 4.51 12.10
N GLU A 298 -15.02 3.91 12.18
CA GLU A 298 -15.50 3.21 13.39
C GLU A 298 -14.52 2.13 13.83
N SER A 299 -14.04 1.30 12.90
CA SER A 299 -13.01 0.30 13.19
C SER A 299 -11.69 0.93 13.64
N TYR A 300 -11.36 2.14 13.17
CA TYR A 300 -10.13 2.80 13.54
C TYR A 300 -10.22 3.44 14.93
N VAL A 301 -11.33 4.10 15.24
CA VAL A 301 -11.65 4.65 16.56
C VAL A 301 -11.61 3.54 17.62
N ASP A 302 -12.17 2.37 17.33
CA ASP A 302 -12.12 1.21 18.24
C ASP A 302 -10.67 0.76 18.51
N LEU A 303 -9.83 0.70 17.48
CA LEU A 303 -8.40 0.39 17.63
C LEU A 303 -7.69 1.42 18.52
N LEU A 304 -7.92 2.72 18.29
CA LEU A 304 -7.30 3.81 19.05
C LEU A 304 -7.73 3.79 20.52
N GLU A 305 -9.03 3.60 20.77
CA GLU A 305 -9.58 3.54 22.12
C GLU A 305 -9.05 2.33 22.91
N ASN A 306 -9.07 1.15 22.31
CA ASN A 306 -8.57 -0.07 22.94
C ASN A 306 -7.05 -0.04 23.13
N ARG A 307 -6.32 0.67 22.25
CA ARG A 307 -4.88 0.92 22.42
C ARG A 307 -4.60 1.78 23.66
N MET A 308 -5.38 2.83 23.89
CA MET A 308 -5.18 3.74 25.03
C MET A 308 -5.55 3.09 26.37
N LYS A 309 -6.52 2.18 26.40
CA LYS A 309 -6.97 1.49 27.62
C LYS A 309 -6.00 0.42 28.13
N ALA A 310 -5.17 -0.18 27.28
CA ALA A 310 -4.34 -1.34 27.64
C ALA A 310 -2.83 -1.05 27.61
N LYS A 311 -2.10 -1.56 28.62
CA LYS A 311 -0.62 -1.50 28.65
C LYS A 311 -0.02 -2.60 27.77
N PHE A 312 0.47 -2.26 26.58
CA PHE A 312 1.08 -3.24 25.67
C PHE A 312 2.60 -3.39 25.86
N ASN A 313 3.14 -4.57 25.53
CA ASN A 313 4.59 -4.76 25.43
C ASN A 313 5.14 -4.11 24.14
N LYS A 314 6.45 -3.82 24.10
CA LYS A 314 7.10 -3.14 22.97
C LYS A 314 6.84 -3.79 21.61
N ALA A 315 6.89 -5.13 21.55
CA ALA A 315 6.63 -5.89 20.32
C ALA A 315 5.17 -5.76 19.82
N THR A 316 4.21 -5.71 20.74
CA THR A 316 2.78 -5.54 20.40
C THR A 316 2.48 -4.12 19.99
N VAL A 317 3.07 -3.12 20.67
CA VAL A 317 2.98 -1.72 20.26
C VAL A 317 3.47 -1.56 18.81
N HIS A 318 4.58 -2.21 18.46
CA HIS A 318 5.10 -2.16 17.09
C HIS A 318 4.12 -2.79 16.08
N LYS A 319 3.47 -3.90 16.40
CA LYS A 319 2.44 -4.51 15.53
C LYS A 319 1.22 -3.61 15.37
N LEU A 320 0.73 -2.99 16.44
CA LEU A 320 -0.40 -2.06 16.41
C LEU A 320 -0.06 -0.82 15.58
N PHE A 321 1.14 -0.28 15.73
CA PHE A 321 1.65 0.83 14.93
C PHE A 321 1.58 0.56 13.42
N TRP A 322 1.90 -0.66 12.99
CA TRP A 322 1.77 -1.03 11.57
C TRP A 322 0.32 -1.14 11.09
N LEU A 323 -0.60 -1.60 11.95
CA LEU A 323 -2.03 -1.67 11.62
C LEU A 323 -2.64 -0.26 11.52
N GLU A 324 -2.30 0.59 12.48
CA GLU A 324 -2.66 2.02 12.53
C GLU A 324 -2.24 2.75 11.27
N ARG A 325 -1.02 2.49 10.76
CA ARG A 325 -0.56 3.08 9.50
C ARG A 325 -1.41 2.74 8.28
N ILE A 326 -2.06 1.57 8.26
CA ILE A 326 -2.97 1.22 7.16
C ILE A 326 -4.20 2.11 7.20
N TYR A 327 -4.78 2.34 8.38
CA TYR A 327 -5.89 3.27 8.56
C TYR A 327 -5.48 4.71 8.27
N ASP A 328 -4.36 5.17 8.81
CA ASP A 328 -3.84 6.52 8.54
C ASP A 328 -3.68 6.76 7.03
N THR A 329 -3.17 5.78 6.28
CA THR A 329 -3.02 5.90 4.83
C THR A 329 -4.37 6.08 4.11
N VAL A 330 -5.45 5.49 4.61
CA VAL A 330 -6.81 5.67 4.05
C VAL A 330 -7.30 7.10 4.28
N PHE A 331 -7.11 7.64 5.48
CA PHE A 331 -7.64 8.96 5.82
C PHE A 331 -6.76 10.11 5.30
N LEU A 332 -5.44 9.94 5.25
CA LEU A 332 -4.53 10.87 4.55
C LEU A 332 -4.82 10.93 3.04
N ASP A 333 -5.32 9.84 2.46
CA ASP A 333 -5.77 9.83 1.09
C ASP A 333 -7.11 10.54 0.90
N LEU A 334 -8.02 10.43 1.88
CA LEU A 334 -9.34 11.06 1.90
C LEU A 334 -9.28 12.58 2.04
N PHE A 335 -8.55 13.09 3.02
CA PHE A 335 -8.62 14.50 3.42
C PHE A 335 -7.71 15.41 2.60
N GLU A 336 -8.21 16.60 2.28
CA GLU A 336 -7.44 17.71 1.70
C GLU A 336 -6.99 18.64 2.85
N ILE A 337 -5.80 18.37 3.41
CA ILE A 337 -5.26 19.01 4.63
C ILE A 337 -3.89 19.62 4.37
#